data_AF-A0A0F0GWF8-F1
#
_entry.id   AF-A0A0F0GWF8-F1
#
_cell.length_a   1.000
_cell.length_b   1.000
_cell.length_c   1.000
_cell.angle_alpha   90.00
_cell.angle_beta   90.00
_cell.angle_gamma   90.00
#
_symmetry.space_group_name_H-M   'P 1'
#
loop_
_entity.id
_entity.type
_entity.pdbx_description
1 polymer ?
#
loop_
_entity_poly.entity_id
_entity_poly.type
_entity_poly.pdbx_seq_one_letter_code
_entity_poly.pdbx_strand_id
1 'polypeptide(L)' 'MTPELHADAENARRCLRGDLLADELTTRARELAVTWLHRRSLPDAEIATRLGLTTYTAARIRARLRLPVNPLQEVVSRGA' A
#
# COMPACT_ATOMS: atom_id res chain seq x y z
N MET A 1 17.71 -9.45 12.77
CA MET A 1 16.34 -9.09 12.33
C MET A 1 15.50 -8.99 13.60
N THR A 2 15.03 -7.79 13.97
CA THR A 2 14.37 -7.56 15.26
C THR A 2 12.92 -8.07 15.24
N PRO A 3 12.36 -8.50 16.39
CA PRO A 3 10.99 -9.04 16.48
C PRO A 3 9.91 -8.07 15.96
N GLU A 4 10.13 -6.77 16.10
CA GLU A 4 9.22 -5.71 15.61
C GLU A 4 9.04 -5.74 14.09
N LEU A 5 10.10 -6.05 13.33
CA LEU A 5 10.03 -6.18 11.87
C LEU A 5 9.14 -7.35 11.45
N HIS A 6 9.14 -8.42 12.24
CA HIS A 6 8.32 -9.59 11.97
C HIS A 6 6.85 -9.30 12.23
N ALA A 7 6.54 -8.60 13.32
CA ALA A 7 5.18 -8.16 13.64
C ALA A 7 4.61 -7.23 12.57
N ASP A 8 5.38 -6.23 12.11
CA ASP A 8 4.95 -5.33 11.04
C ASP A 8 4.70 -6.06 9.72
N ALA A 9 5.58 -7.00 9.36
CA ALA A 9 5.40 -7.82 8.17
C ALA A 9 4.15 -8.71 8.28
N GLU A 10 3.88 -9.28 9.45
CA GLU A 10 2.70 -10.12 9.65
C GLU A 10 1.40 -9.30 9.62
N ASN A 11 1.38 -8.14 10.27
CA ASN A 11 0.25 -7.23 10.21
C ASN A 11 -0.03 -6.77 8.78
N ALA A 12 1.02 -6.46 8.00
CA ALA A 12 0.87 -6.17 6.58
C ALA A 12 0.23 -7.34 5.81
N ARG A 13 0.64 -8.59 6.07
CA ARG A 13 0.06 -9.78 5.39
C ARG A 13 -1.40 -10.00 5.77
N ARG A 14 -1.75 -9.78 7.03
CA ARG A 14 -3.12 -9.86 7.52
C ARG A 14 -4.00 -8.80 6.86
N CYS A 15 -3.51 -7.57 6.72
CA CYS A 15 -4.23 -6.54 5.99
C CYS A 15 -4.45 -6.90 4.52
N LEU A 16 -3.43 -7.45 3.84
CA LEU A 16 -3.60 -7.93 2.45
C LEU A 16 -4.62 -9.06 2.28
N ARG A 17 -4.88 -9.83 3.35
CA ARG A 17 -5.90 -10.89 3.38
C ARG A 17 -7.29 -10.38 3.75
N GLY A 18 -7.40 -9.13 4.22
CA GLY A 18 -8.64 -8.56 4.75
C GLY A 18 -8.87 -8.83 6.25
N ASP A 19 -7.87 -9.38 6.96
CA ASP A 19 -7.97 -9.71 8.39
C ASP A 19 -7.75 -8.50 9.31
N LEU A 20 -7.25 -7.39 8.77
CA LEU A 20 -6.93 -6.13 9.48
C LEU A 20 -7.19 -4.93 8.57
N LEU A 21 -7.71 -3.84 9.12
CA LEU A 21 -7.84 -2.57 8.40
C LEU A 21 -6.52 -1.80 8.40
N ALA A 22 -6.30 -0.96 7.38
CA ALA A 22 -5.07 -0.18 7.33
C ALA A 22 -4.94 0.84 8.47
N ASP A 23 -6.03 1.23 9.13
CA ASP A 23 -5.99 2.14 10.27
C ASP A 23 -5.44 1.46 11.54
N GLU A 24 -5.55 0.14 11.61
CA GLU A 24 -4.97 -0.69 12.69
C GLU A 24 -3.48 -0.97 12.47
N LEU A 25 -2.94 -0.64 11.29
CA LEU A 25 -1.53 -0.84 10.97
C LEU A 25 -0.65 0.27 11.52
N THR A 26 0.53 -0.12 12.00
CA THR A 26 1.64 0.81 12.19
C THR A 26 2.01 1.47 10.86
N THR A 27 2.69 2.61 10.91
CA THR A 27 3.18 3.28 9.69
C THR A 27 4.04 2.34 8.84
N ARG A 28 4.89 1.53 9.48
CA ARG A 28 5.78 0.60 8.81
C ARG A 28 5.04 -0.58 8.18
N ALA A 29 4.07 -1.16 8.86
CA ALA A 29 3.24 -2.22 8.30
C ALA A 29 2.42 -1.72 7.09
N ARG A 30 1.92 -0.48 7.13
CA ARG A 30 1.23 0.16 6.01
C ARG A 30 2.17 0.38 4.82
N GLU A 31 3.39 0.83 5.05
CA GLU A 31 4.44 0.96 4.03
C GLU A 31 4.78 -0.38 3.36
N LEU A 32 4.88 -1.46 4.14
CA LEU A 32 5.11 -2.81 3.62
C LEU A 32 3.95 -3.28 2.73
N ALA A 33 2.70 -3.09 3.18
CA ALA A 33 1.51 -3.45 2.41
C ALA A 33 1.45 -2.70 1.07
N VAL A 34 1.70 -1.39 1.06
CA VAL A 34 1.78 -0.58 -0.17
C VAL A 34 2.89 -1.09 -1.08
N THR A 35 4.08 -1.39 -0.53
CA THR A 35 5.21 -1.91 -1.33
C THR A 35 4.85 -3.23 -2.02
N TRP A 36 4.20 -4.15 -1.31
CA TRP A 36 3.83 -5.46 -1.87
C TRP A 36 2.76 -5.36 -2.95
N LEU A 37 1.76 -4.48 -2.78
CA LEU A 37 0.75 -4.25 -3.80
C LEU A 37 1.30 -3.49 -5.01
N HIS A 38 2.21 -2.53 -4.79
CA HIS A 38 2.91 -1.84 -5.87
C HIS A 38 3.76 -2.80 -6.73
N ARG A 39 4.46 -3.75 -6.10
CA ARG A 39 5.21 -4.81 -6.80
C ARG A 39 4.33 -5.76 -7.62
N ARG A 40 3.01 -5.79 -7.35
CA ARG A 40 2.02 -6.49 -8.18
C ARG A 40 1.50 -5.62 -9.33
N SER A 41 2.14 -4.49 -9.61
CA SER A 41 1.77 -3.53 -10.64
C SER A 41 0.33 -3.01 -10.48
N LEU A 42 -0.11 -2.82 -9.24
CA LEU A 42 -1.40 -2.17 -8.96
C LEU A 42 -1.25 -0.64 -8.95
N PRO A 43 -2.22 0.13 -9.50
CA PRO A 43 -2.23 1.59 -9.42
C PRO A 43 -2.63 2.08 -8.02
N ASP A 44 -2.28 3.32 -7.67
CA ASP A 44 -2.52 3.89 -6.33
C ASP A 44 -4.00 3.81 -5.91
N ALA A 45 -4.95 3.96 -6.85
CA ALA A 45 -6.39 3.86 -6.57
C ALA A 45 -6.80 2.45 -6.13
N GLU A 46 -6.23 1.43 -6.76
CA GLU A 46 -6.55 0.04 -6.46
C GLU A 46 -5.86 -0.43 -5.18
N ILE A 47 -4.66 0.08 -4.91
CA ILE A 47 -3.98 -0.08 -3.62
C ILE A 47 -4.83 0.54 -2.51
N ALA A 48 -5.35 1.75 -2.74
CA ALA A 48 -6.20 2.45 -1.79
C ALA A 48 -7.46 1.65 -1.46
N THR A 49 -8.18 1.16 -2.47
CA THR A 49 -9.34 0.28 -2.30
C THR A 49 -9.01 -0.95 -1.47
N ARG A 50 -7.93 -1.67 -1.80
CA ARG A 50 -7.54 -2.89 -1.09
C ARG A 50 -7.12 -2.67 0.37
N LEU A 51 -6.57 -1.50 0.68
CA LEU A 51 -6.12 -1.17 2.03
C LEU A 51 -7.16 -0.36 2.81
N GLY A 52 -8.27 0.06 2.22
CA GLY A 52 -9.20 0.99 2.86
C GLY A 52 -8.59 2.37 3.12
N LEU A 53 -7.67 2.80 2.25
CA LEU A 53 -7.04 4.12 2.27
C LEU A 53 -7.68 5.03 1.22
N THR A 54 -7.35 6.32 1.26
CA THR A 54 -7.60 7.20 0.11
C THR A 54 -6.51 7.01 -0.94
N THR A 55 -6.83 7.26 -2.22
CA THR A 55 -5.85 7.28 -3.32
C THR A 55 -4.70 8.24 -3.03
N TYR A 56 -4.99 9.39 -2.41
CA TYR A 56 -3.97 10.34 -1.99
C TYR A 56 -3.01 9.74 -0.94
N THR A 57 -3.54 9.05 0.06
CA THR A 57 -2.71 8.40 1.09
C THR A 57 -1.82 7.32 0.48
N ALA A 58 -2.35 6.49 -0.42
CA ALA A 58 -1.57 5.48 -1.14
C ALA A 58 -0.43 6.12 -1.97
N ALA A 59 -0.75 7.16 -2.75
CA ALA A 59 0.23 7.90 -3.54
C ALA A 59 1.31 8.58 -2.68
N ARG A 60 0.92 9.14 -1.52
CA ARG A 60 1.85 9.78 -0.57
C ARG A 60 2.82 8.77 0.04
N ILE A 61 2.34 7.59 0.41
CA ILE A 61 3.18 6.51 0.93
C ILE A 61 4.13 6.01 -0.18
N ARG A 62 3.63 5.78 -1.39
CA ARG A 62 4.44 5.41 -2.56
C ARG A 62 5.58 6.41 -2.81
N ALA A 63 5.27 7.71 -2.80
CA ALA A 63 6.25 8.79 -2.97
C ALA A 63 7.29 8.82 -1.85
N ARG A 64 6.88 8.65 -0.59
CA ARG A 64 7.78 8.56 0.56
C ARG A 64 8.73 7.36 0.48
N LEU A 65 8.24 6.24 -0.07
CA LEU A 65 9.03 5.04 -0.35
C LEU A 65 9.87 5.13 -1.64
N ARG A 66 9.79 6.25 -2.37
CA ARG A 66 10.47 6.49 -3.65
C ARG A 66 10.16 5.42 -4.71
N LEU A 67 8.95 4.88 -4.69
CA LEU A 67 8.48 3.89 -5.66
C LEU A 67 7.98 4.61 -6.93
N PRO A 68 8.31 4.10 -8.13
CA PRO A 68 7.91 4.73 -9.40
C PRO A 68 6.39 4.75 -9.55
N VAL A 69 5.88 5.75 -10.27
CA VAL A 69 4.46 5.76 -10.67
C VAL A 69 4.23 4.56 -11.58
N ASN A 70 3.12 3.86 -11.35
CA ASN A 70 2.72 2.78 -12.24
C ASN A 70 2.16 3.37 -13.54
N PRO A 71 2.63 2.98 -14.74
CA PRO A 71 2.11 3.51 -16.00
C PRO A 71 0.60 3.31 -16.17
N LEU A 72 0.00 2.27 -15.56
CA LEU A 72 -1.46 2.09 -15.55
C LEU A 72 -2.21 3.19 -14.79
N GLN A 73 -1.53 3.89 -13.86
CA GLN A 73 -2.10 5.03 -13.16
C GLN A 73 -2.33 6.22 -14.09
N GLU A 74 -1.46 6.42 -15.10
CA GLU A 74 -1.62 7.50 -16.07
C GLU A 74 -2.87 7.32 -16.94
N VAL A 75 -3.22 6.07 -17.26
CA VAL A 75 -4.43 5.73 -18.02
C VAL A 75 -5.69 6.05 -17.21
N VAL A 76 -5.70 5.70 -15.92
CA VAL A 76 -6.83 6.00 -15.02
C VAL A 76 -7.03 7.51 -14.85
N SER A 77 -5.96 8.29 -14.77
CA SER A 77 -6.07 9.76 -14.64
C SER A 77 -6.45 10.50 -15.93
N ARG A 78 -6.28 9.90 -17.12
CA ARG A 78 -6.63 10.52 -18.41
C ARG A 78 -8.05 10.20 -18.90
N GLY A 79 -8.75 9.27 -18.23
CA GLY A 79 -10.09 8.81 -18.62
C GLY A 79 -11.23 9.31 -17.73
N ALA A 80 -11.01 10.34 -16.91
CA ALA A 80 -11.99 10.92 -15.99
C ALA A 80 -12.41 12.33 -16.43
#